data_AF-A0A9Q3UGW1-F1
#
_entry.id   AF-A0A9Q3UGW1-F1
#
_cell.length_a   1.000
_cell.length_b   1.000
_cell.length_c   1.000
_cell.angle_alpha   90.00
_cell.angle_beta   90.00
_cell.angle_gamma   90.00
#
_symmetry.space_group_name_H-M   'P 1'
#
loop_
_entity.id
_entity.type
_entity.pdbx_description
1 polymer ?
#
loop_
_entity_poly.entity_id
_entity_poly.type
_entity_poly.pdbx_seq_one_letter_code
_entity_poly.pdbx_strand_id
1 'polypeptide(L)'
;MGKSETPKPNHEFPYIRHLKVHPGQYYSSGGPLYLHLSRPPKPPVPWVHVKGYWLAEAGFAIGTQLEVEVSEGRLVISAAPEPSGA
;
A
#
# COMPACT_ATOMS: atom_id res chain seq x y z
N MET A 1 -31.29 -16.89 4.48
CA MET A 1 -30.59 -16.17 3.39
C MET A 1 -29.48 -15.36 4.07
N GLY A 2 -28.18 -15.57 3.91
CA GLY A 2 -27.37 -16.50 3.15
C GLY A 2 -26.08 -16.78 3.93
N LYS A 3 -25.37 -17.86 3.57
CA LYS A 3 -24.15 -18.30 4.24
C LYS A 3 -23.07 -17.22 4.10
N SER A 4 -22.51 -16.76 5.22
CA SER A 4 -21.23 -16.04 5.27
C SER A 4 -20.12 -17.05 4.99
N GLU A 5 -19.94 -17.40 3.72
CA GLU A 5 -18.73 -18.08 3.27
C GLU A 5 -17.64 -17.02 3.18
N THR A 6 -16.82 -16.93 4.23
CA THR A 6 -15.51 -16.31 4.10
C THR A 6 -14.77 -17.05 2.96
N PRO A 7 -14.29 -16.35 1.93
CA PRO A 7 -13.54 -16.99 0.86
C PRO A 7 -12.37 -17.74 1.49
N LYS A 8 -12.23 -19.03 1.21
CA LYS A 8 -11.04 -19.77 1.62
C LYS A 8 -9.83 -19.08 1.01
N PRO A 9 -8.77 -18.79 1.78
CA PRO A 9 -7.55 -18.22 1.23
C PRO A 9 -7.03 -19.19 0.16
N ASN A 10 -6.79 -18.67 -1.04
CA ASN A 10 -6.43 -19.50 -2.19
C ASN A 10 -5.00 -20.06 -2.09
N HIS A 11 -4.27 -19.69 -1.03
CA HIS A 11 -2.88 -20.07 -0.77
C HIS A 11 -2.63 -20.21 0.74
N GLU A 12 -1.81 -21.19 1.14
CA GLU A 12 -1.28 -21.27 2.50
C GLU A 12 -0.17 -20.24 2.71
N PHE A 13 -0.08 -19.68 3.92
CA PHE A 13 1.02 -18.82 4.31
C PHE A 13 2.24 -19.65 4.74
N PRO A 14 3.48 -19.23 4.43
CA PRO A 14 3.85 -18.05 3.65
C PRO A 14 3.92 -18.35 2.14
N TYR A 15 3.68 -17.34 1.32
CA TYR A 15 3.93 -17.43 -0.12
C TYR A 15 4.45 -16.09 -0.67
N ILE A 16 5.19 -16.14 -1.79
CA ILE A 16 5.86 -14.98 -2.37
C ILE A 16 5.01 -14.38 -3.50
N ARG A 17 4.80 -13.06 -3.46
CA ARG A 17 4.23 -12.26 -4.56
C ARG A 17 5.35 -11.42 -5.19
N HIS A 18 5.55 -11.57 -6.49
CA HIS A 18 6.49 -10.73 -7.25
C HIS A 18 5.76 -9.48 -7.74
N LEU A 19 6.21 -8.30 -7.28
CA LEU A 19 5.68 -7.00 -7.69
C LEU A 19 6.73 -6.23 -8.48
N LYS A 20 6.28 -5.24 -9.26
CA LYS A 20 7.16 -4.34 -9.99
C LYS A 20 7.08 -2.94 -9.39
N VAL A 21 8.21 -2.23 -9.45
CA VAL A 21 8.25 -0.79 -9.16
C VAL A 21 7.75 -0.04 -10.39
N HIS A 22 6.85 0.90 -10.17
CA HIS A 22 6.28 1.76 -11.20
C HIS A 22 6.65 3.22 -10.95
N PRO A 23 6.67 4.07 -12.00
CA PRO A 23 6.74 5.51 -11.80
C PRO A 23 5.43 6.01 -11.17
N GLY A 24 5.54 6.64 -10.00
CA GLY A 24 4.49 7.39 -9.34
C GLY A 24 4.70 8.90 -9.49
N GLN A 25 3.65 9.67 -9.24
CA GLN A 25 3.72 11.13 -9.11
C GLN A 25 3.23 11.46 -7.71
N TYR A 26 3.92 12.36 -6.99
CA TYR A 26 3.30 12.98 -5.83
C TYR A 26 2.06 13.76 -6.30
N TYR A 27 1.01 13.81 -5.48
CA TYR A 27 -0.10 14.71 -5.73
C TYR A 27 0.45 16.13 -5.89
N SER A 28 0.39 16.66 -7.11
CA SER A 28 0.62 18.08 -7.33
C SER A 28 -0.52 18.80 -6.64
N SER A 29 -0.23 19.40 -5.48
CA SER A 29 -1.14 20.32 -4.81
C SER A 29 -1.49 21.39 -5.83
N GLY A 30 -2.75 21.38 -6.30
CA GLY A 30 -3.24 22.29 -7.32
C GLY A 30 -3.18 23.72 -6.80
N GLY A 31 -2.06 24.40 -7.02
CA GLY A 31 -1.98 25.84 -6.92
C GLY A 31 -2.78 26.49 -8.05
N PRO A 32 -3.13 27.78 -7.93
CA PRO A 32 -3.87 28.49 -8.97
C PRO A 32 -3.19 28.35 -10.34
N LEU A 33 -4.00 28.17 -11.39
CA LEU A 33 -3.59 27.78 -12.76
C LEU A 33 -2.39 28.59 -13.32
N TYR A 34 -2.23 29.83 -12.89
CA TYR A 34 -1.15 30.74 -13.31
C TYR A 34 0.24 30.34 -12.78
N LEU A 35 0.33 29.63 -11.65
CA LEU A 35 1.61 29.13 -11.11
C LEU A 35 2.02 27.77 -11.71
N HIS A 36 1.10 27.11 -12.41
CA HIS A 36 1.28 25.76 -12.94
C HIS A 36 2.01 25.75 -14.31
N LEU A 37 1.96 26.86 -15.05
CA LEU A 37 2.61 27.00 -16.35
C LEU A 37 4.11 27.32 -16.26
N SER A 38 4.58 27.79 -15.11
CA SER A 38 5.98 28.24 -14.92
C SER A 38 6.86 27.24 -14.18
N ARG A 39 6.31 26.11 -13.72
CA ARG A 39 7.07 25.10 -12.98
C ARG A 39 7.24 23.83 -13.81
N PRO A 40 8.47 23.32 -13.97
CA PRO A 40 8.66 22.05 -14.61
C PRO A 40 7.92 20.95 -13.82
N PRO A 41 7.33 19.96 -14.50
CA PRO A 41 6.72 18.83 -13.82
C PRO A 41 7.76 18.15 -12.92
N LYS A 42 7.34 17.77 -11.71
CA LYS A 42 8.23 17.05 -10.79
C LYS A 42 8.63 15.71 -11.41
N PRO A 43 9.88 15.24 -11.22
CA PRO A 43 10.29 13.93 -11.69
C PRO A 43 9.45 12.83 -11.02
N PRO A 44 9.25 11.69 -11.70
CA PRO A 44 8.56 10.55 -11.12
C PRO A 44 9.31 10.01 -9.91
N VAL A 45 8.55 9.43 -8.99
CA VAL A 45 9.06 8.78 -7.77
C VAL A 45 8.79 7.28 -7.82
N PRO A 46 9.61 6.45 -7.17
CA PRO A 46 9.35 5.01 -7.10
C PRO A 46 8.03 4.72 -6.39
N TRP A 47 7.20 3.84 -6.97
CA TRP A 47 5.95 3.39 -6.37
C TRP A 47 5.80 1.87 -6.47
N VAL A 48 5.64 1.21 -5.32
CA VAL A 48 5.28 -0.21 -5.25
C VAL A 48 3.76 -0.30 -5.11
N HIS A 49 3.09 -0.90 -6.09
CA HIS A 49 1.65 -1.09 -6.05
C HIS A 49 1.32 -2.44 -5.40
N VAL A 50 0.82 -2.38 -4.16
CA VAL A 50 0.34 -3.56 -3.41
C VAL A 50 -1.18 -3.48 -3.30
N LYS A 51 -1.90 -4.36 -3.99
CA LYS A 51 -3.37 -4.39 -4.00
C LYS A 51 -3.89 -5.81 -4.20
N GLY A 52 -5.00 -6.14 -3.55
CA GLY A 52 -5.76 -7.36 -3.79
C GLY A 52 -6.41 -7.90 -2.52
N TYR A 53 -7.36 -8.82 -2.67
CA TYR A 53 -8.04 -9.47 -1.53
C TYR A 53 -7.07 -10.21 -0.60
N TRP A 54 -5.96 -10.69 -1.13
CA TRP A 54 -4.89 -11.35 -0.38
C TRP A 54 -4.25 -10.49 0.72
N LEU A 55 -4.36 -9.16 0.64
CA LEU A 55 -3.90 -8.27 1.71
C LEU A 55 -4.75 -8.43 2.96
N ALA A 56 -6.08 -8.43 2.81
CA ALA A 56 -6.99 -8.65 3.92
C ALA A 56 -6.81 -10.06 4.52
N GLU A 57 -6.61 -11.08 3.67
CA GLU A 57 -6.27 -12.44 4.11
C GLU A 57 -4.98 -12.49 4.93
N ALA A 58 -4.02 -11.62 4.63
CA ALA A 58 -2.74 -11.49 5.34
C ALA A 58 -2.80 -10.54 6.57
N GLY A 59 -3.99 -10.07 6.97
CA GLY A 59 -4.17 -9.19 8.13
C GLY A 59 -4.07 -7.69 7.83
N PHE A 60 -3.92 -7.28 6.56
CA PHE A 60 -3.89 -5.89 6.10
C PHE A 60 -5.29 -5.44 5.66
N ALA A 61 -6.25 -5.46 6.58
CA ALA A 61 -7.61 -5.01 6.30
C ALA A 61 -7.67 -3.48 6.06
N ILE A 62 -8.78 -3.00 5.49
CA ILE A 62 -8.99 -1.56 5.30
C ILE A 62 -9.04 -0.88 6.67
N GLY A 63 -8.18 0.11 6.88
CA GLY A 63 -8.07 0.83 8.15
C GLY A 63 -7.02 0.26 9.11
N THR A 64 -6.43 -0.90 8.82
CA THR A 64 -5.30 -1.45 9.61
C THR A 64 -4.12 -0.49 9.55
N GLN A 65 -3.61 -0.10 10.71
CA GLN A 65 -2.38 0.68 10.82
C GLN A 65 -1.19 -0.18 10.42
N LEU A 66 -0.27 0.38 9.63
CA LEU A 66 0.90 -0.33 9.12
C LEU A 66 2.18 0.25 9.71
N GLU A 67 3.15 -0.63 9.91
CA GLU A 67 4.54 -0.27 10.19
C GLU A 67 5.39 -0.65 8.97
N VAL A 68 6.32 0.24 8.60
CA VAL A 68 7.23 0.03 7.48
C VAL A 68 8.65 0.26 7.96
N GLU A 69 9.40 -0.83 8.11
CA GLU A 69 10.83 -0.78 8.36
C GLU A 69 11.57 -0.61 7.03
N VAL A 70 12.45 0.40 6.98
CA VAL A 70 13.23 0.74 5.79
C VAL A 70 14.71 0.50 6.07
N SER A 71 15.34 -0.32 5.24
CA SER A 71 16.78 -0.59 5.27
C SER A 71 17.33 -0.69 3.85
N GLU A 72 18.65 -0.78 3.70
CA GLU A 72 19.29 -0.88 2.39
C GLU A 72 18.77 -2.11 1.61
N GLY A 73 18.14 -1.86 0.45
CA GLY A 73 17.60 -2.89 -0.42
C GLY A 73 16.37 -3.64 0.11
N ARG A 74 15.79 -3.24 1.26
CA ARG A 74 14.72 -4.00 1.91
C ARG A 74 13.68 -3.11 2.58
N LEU A 75 12.41 -3.43 2.31
CA LEU A 75 11.25 -2.94 3.02
C LEU A 75 10.58 -4.12 3.73
N VAL A 76 10.29 -3.98 5.02
CA VAL A 76 9.41 -4.91 5.75
C VAL A 76 8.15 -4.15 6.10
N ILE A 77 7.00 -4.65 5.63
CA ILE A 77 5.69 -4.06 5.91
C ILE A 77 4.95 -5.03 6.82
N SER A 78 4.53 -4.57 7.98
CA SER A 78 3.78 -5.34 8.98
C SER A 78 2.48 -4.62 9.33
N ALA A 79 1.44 -5.37 9.67
CA ALA A 79 0.31 -4.81 10.38
C ALA A 79 0.79 -4.42 11.79
N ALA A 80 0.58 -3.16 12.16
CA ALA A 80 0.88 -2.71 13.51
C ALA A 80 0.00 -3.51 14.48
N PRO A 81 0.52 -3.93 15.65
CA PRO A 81 -0.33 -4.50 16.68
C PRO A 81 -1.40 -3.47 17.05
N GLU A 82 -2.65 -3.91 17.19
CA GLU A 82 -3.73 -3.07 17.73
C GLU A 82 -3.21 -2.38 19.00
N PRO A 83 -3.40 -1.06 19.17
CA PRO A 83 -3.00 -0.38 20.39
C PRO A 83 -3.81 -0.98 21.53
N SER A 84 -3.19 -1.89 22.29
CA SER A 84 -3.75 -2.46 23.50
C SER A 84 -3.87 -1.36 24.54
N GLY A 85 -5.02 -0.70 24.56
CA GLY A 85 -5.47 0.15 25.66
C GLY A 85 -5.27 1.65 25.46
N ALA A 86 -6.39 2.34 25.28
CA ALA A 86 -6.66 3.66 25.85
C ALA A 86 -8.07 3.63 26.44
#